data_AF-A0A535VT43-F1
#
_entry.id   AF-A0A535VT43-F1
#
_cell.length_a   1.000
_cell.length_b   1.000
_cell.length_c   1.000
_cell.angle_alpha   90.00
_cell.angle_beta   90.00
_cell.angle_gamma   90.00
#
_symmetry.space_group_name_H-M   'P 1'
#
loop_
_entity.id
_entity.type
_entity.pdbx_description
1 polymer ?
#
loop_
_entity_poly.entity_id
_entity_poly.type
_entity_poly.pdbx_seq_one_letter_code
_entity_poly.pdbx_strand_id
1 'polypeptide(L)'
;MTAFDEYKPGAQADFERLYRTSYNRILGTLIGVLGDRAAAEDCTHDAFERAYRTWSSWRGDAPAEAWLHRIAINTAISYQRYARMREVGQVLRRMGRPAPPSDPGALAERSDLFNALRKLPAKQAAAIVLRHHHGYTNRQIAAALDIPERTVASRLATAKERLRRLLRDDPRRGGQAGMGTLAEDSVPTD
;
A
#
# COMPACT_ATOMS: atom_id res chain seq x y z
N MET A 1 23.33 7.73 16.85
CA MET A 1 22.93 6.30 16.89
C MET A 1 21.49 6.29 17.37
N THR A 2 20.52 6.24 16.46
CA THR A 2 19.11 6.34 16.86
C THR A 2 18.70 4.97 17.42
N ALA A 3 18.53 4.87 18.74
CA ALA A 3 17.95 3.68 19.37
C ALA A 3 16.50 3.60 18.92
N PHE A 4 16.17 2.61 18.09
CA PHE A 4 14.93 2.64 17.32
C PHE A 4 13.72 2.07 18.05
N ASP A 5 13.87 1.40 19.20
CA ASP A 5 12.82 1.13 20.18
C ASP A 5 13.40 0.30 21.36
N GLU A 6 12.81 0.40 22.55
CA GLU A 6 13.09 -0.47 23.70
C GLU A 6 12.16 -1.70 23.64
N TYR A 7 12.37 -2.55 22.63
CA TYR A 7 11.72 -3.85 22.51
C TYR A 7 12.77 -4.95 22.44
N LYS A 8 12.54 -6.06 23.14
CA LYS A 8 13.37 -7.26 23.09
C LYS A 8 12.78 -8.30 22.12
N PRO A 9 13.49 -8.65 21.03
CA PRO A 9 13.07 -9.70 20.10
C PRO A 9 12.81 -11.02 20.84
N GLY A 10 11.73 -11.71 20.49
CA GLY A 10 11.31 -12.98 21.11
C GLY A 10 10.65 -12.84 22.49
N ALA A 11 10.71 -11.68 23.15
CA ALA A 11 10.01 -11.45 24.41
C ALA A 11 8.51 -11.20 24.18
N GLN A 12 7.66 -12.02 24.80
CA GLN A 12 6.21 -11.95 24.63
C GLN A 12 5.63 -10.62 25.10
N ALA A 13 6.06 -10.11 26.26
CA ALA A 13 5.57 -8.86 26.83
C ALA A 13 5.85 -7.64 25.91
N ASP A 14 7.00 -7.64 25.23
CA ASP A 14 7.34 -6.58 24.29
C ASP A 14 6.56 -6.67 22.99
N PHE A 15 6.29 -7.88 22.51
CA PHE A 15 5.38 -8.04 21.37
C PHE A 15 3.97 -7.58 21.72
N GLU A 16 3.48 -7.88 22.92
CA GLU A 16 2.17 -7.42 23.38
C GLU A 16 2.09 -5.89 23.46
N ARG A 17 3.15 -5.23 23.96
CA ARG A 17 3.25 -3.76 23.93
C ARG A 17 3.24 -3.23 22.50
N LEU A 18 4.00 -3.83 21.59
CA LEU A 18 3.99 -3.47 20.17
C LEU A 18 2.60 -3.62 19.57
N TYR A 19 1.92 -4.75 19.83
CA TYR A 19 0.55 -5.00 19.37
C TYR A 19 -0.40 -3.88 19.81
N ARG A 20 -0.48 -3.63 21.12
CA ARG A 20 -1.41 -2.63 21.69
C ARG A 20 -1.18 -1.23 21.16
N THR A 21 0.08 -0.84 20.93
CA THR A 21 0.44 0.51 20.48
C THR A 21 0.30 0.72 18.98
N SER A 22 0.46 -0.33 18.17
CA SER A 22 0.48 -0.23 16.71
C SER A 22 -0.79 -0.71 16.01
N TYR A 23 -1.66 -1.50 16.66
CA TYR A 23 -2.81 -2.16 16.01
C TYR A 23 -3.65 -1.20 15.16
N ASN A 24 -4.10 -0.09 15.74
CA ASN A 24 -4.94 0.90 15.04
C ASN A 24 -4.21 1.56 13.86
N ARG A 25 -2.89 1.75 13.94
CA ARG A 25 -2.08 2.35 12.88
C ARG A 25 -1.87 1.37 11.73
N ILE A 26 -1.60 0.10 12.04
CA ILE A 26 -1.55 -0.98 11.06
C ILE A 26 -2.89 -1.09 10.35
N LEU A 27 -3.97 -1.15 11.11
CA LEU A 27 -5.32 -1.30 10.59
C LEU A 27 -5.72 -0.13 9.69
N GLY A 28 -5.49 1.11 10.13
CA GLY A 28 -5.73 2.31 9.31
C GLY A 28 -4.95 2.28 7.99
N THR A 29 -3.71 1.81 8.03
CA THR A 29 -2.88 1.63 6.82
C THR A 29 -3.50 0.58 5.89
N LEU A 30 -3.93 -0.56 6.42
CA LEU A 30 -4.51 -1.64 5.62
C LEU A 30 -5.89 -1.28 5.07
N ILE A 31 -6.70 -0.49 5.78
CA ILE A 31 -7.94 0.07 5.24
C ILE A 31 -7.63 0.93 4.01
N GLY A 32 -6.62 1.79 4.08
CA GLY A 32 -6.19 2.58 2.92
C GLY A 32 -5.75 1.70 1.75
N VAL A 33 -4.92 0.69 2.02
CA VAL A 33 -4.41 -0.23 0.99
C VAL A 33 -5.53 -1.07 0.36
N LEU A 34 -6.44 -1.64 1.16
CA LEU A 34 -7.44 -2.60 0.71
C LEU A 34 -8.74 -1.94 0.24
N GLY A 35 -9.13 -0.82 0.83
CA GLY A 35 -10.42 -0.16 0.56
C GLY A 35 -11.62 -0.91 1.14
N ASP A 36 -11.38 -1.99 1.88
CA ASP A 36 -12.40 -2.81 2.54
C ASP A 36 -11.97 -2.99 4.00
N ARG A 37 -12.88 -2.60 4.91
CA ARG A 37 -12.65 -2.66 6.36
C ARG A 37 -12.50 -4.10 6.86
N ALA A 38 -13.35 -5.01 6.40
CA ALA A 38 -13.37 -6.40 6.86
C ALA A 38 -12.10 -7.11 6.41
N ALA A 39 -11.76 -7.00 5.12
CA ALA A 39 -10.50 -7.53 4.60
C ALA A 39 -9.25 -6.94 5.30
N ALA A 40 -9.32 -5.68 5.73
CA ALA A 40 -8.24 -5.03 6.48
C ALA A 40 -8.09 -5.57 7.90
N GLU A 41 -9.19 -5.90 8.58
CA GLU A 41 -9.16 -6.55 9.89
C GLU A 41 -8.54 -7.95 9.80
N ASP A 42 -8.98 -8.75 8.84
CA ASP A 42 -8.41 -10.08 8.58
C ASP A 42 -6.91 -10.01 8.27
N CYS A 43 -6.52 -9.13 7.34
CA CYS A 43 -5.10 -8.95 7.00
C CYS A 43 -4.27 -8.41 8.17
N THR A 44 -4.87 -7.62 9.07
CA THR A 44 -4.21 -7.13 10.27
C THR A 44 -3.95 -8.26 11.24
N HIS A 45 -4.94 -9.12 11.50
CA HIS A 45 -4.75 -10.32 12.32
C HIS A 45 -3.68 -11.24 11.74
N ASP A 46 -3.75 -11.58 10.46
CA ASP A 46 -2.74 -12.37 9.75
C ASP A 46 -1.34 -11.75 9.86
N ALA A 47 -1.24 -10.42 9.75
CA ALA A 47 0.04 -9.72 9.84
C ALA A 47 0.64 -9.82 11.24
N PHE A 48 -0.16 -9.63 12.29
CA PHE A 48 0.30 -9.78 13.66
C PHE A 48 0.67 -11.22 14.00
N GLU A 49 -0.09 -12.20 13.51
CA GLU A 49 0.26 -13.61 13.69
C GLU A 49 1.61 -13.94 13.04
N ARG A 50 1.82 -13.52 11.78
CA ARG A 50 3.09 -13.70 11.07
C ARG A 50 4.24 -12.95 11.75
N ALA A 51 3.98 -11.75 12.24
CA ALA A 51 4.95 -10.97 12.99
C ALA A 51 5.33 -11.69 14.28
N TYR A 52 4.37 -12.20 15.05
CA TYR A 52 4.64 -12.94 16.27
C TYR A 52 5.54 -14.16 16.03
N ARG A 53 5.22 -14.96 14.99
CA ARG A 53 6.02 -16.12 14.58
C ARG A 53 7.46 -15.77 14.19
N THR A 54 7.72 -14.53 13.77
CA THR A 54 9.04 -14.07 13.32
C THR A 54 9.63 -13.01 14.25
N TRP A 55 9.05 -12.82 15.44
CA TRP A 55 9.43 -11.74 16.36
C TRP A 55 10.88 -11.84 16.81
N SER A 56 11.39 -13.04 17.01
CA SER A 56 12.80 -13.30 17.36
C SER A 56 13.79 -12.97 16.24
N SER A 57 13.32 -12.82 14.99
CA SER A 57 14.17 -12.50 13.83
C SER A 57 14.40 -11.01 13.61
N TRP A 58 13.60 -10.14 14.25
CA TRP A 58 13.79 -8.69 14.17
C TRP A 58 15.05 -8.31 14.96
N ARG A 59 15.95 -7.54 14.35
CA ARG A 59 17.31 -7.30 14.89
C ARG A 59 17.48 -5.96 15.59
N GLY A 60 16.42 -5.16 15.73
CA GLY A 60 16.50 -3.83 16.35
C GLY A 60 17.22 -2.77 15.50
N ASP A 61 17.47 -3.05 14.22
CA ASP A 61 18.16 -2.18 13.26
C ASP A 61 17.22 -1.19 12.54
N ALA A 62 15.91 -1.36 12.71
CA ALA A 62 14.84 -0.45 12.34
C ALA A 62 13.76 -0.43 13.43
N PRO A 63 12.92 0.63 13.51
CA PRO A 63 11.78 0.64 14.42
C PRO A 63 10.93 -0.62 14.27
N ALA A 64 10.44 -1.17 15.38
CA ALA A 64 9.67 -2.41 15.34
C ALA A 64 8.38 -2.23 14.52
N GLU A 65 7.77 -1.04 14.62
CA GLU A 65 6.60 -0.66 13.83
C GLU A 65 6.89 -0.63 12.32
N ALA A 66 8.09 -0.21 11.89
CA ALA A 66 8.46 -0.20 10.47
C ALA A 66 8.58 -1.62 9.90
N TRP A 67 9.15 -2.54 10.69
CA TRP A 67 9.21 -3.96 10.37
C TRP A 67 7.80 -4.60 10.32
N LEU A 68 6.93 -4.23 11.26
CA LEU A 68 5.55 -4.70 11.29
C LEU A 68 4.73 -4.18 10.09
N HIS A 69 4.86 -2.89 9.75
CA HIS A 69 4.22 -2.32 8.57
C HIS A 69 4.61 -3.06 7.29
N ARG A 70 5.89 -3.47 7.14
CA ARG A 70 6.30 -4.31 6.00
C ARG A 70 5.48 -5.59 5.94
N ILE A 71 5.37 -6.32 7.05
CA ILE A 71 4.65 -7.59 7.11
C ILE A 71 3.18 -7.35 6.74
N ALA A 72 2.56 -6.34 7.33
CA ALA A 72 1.17 -5.97 7.07
C ALA A 72 0.91 -5.62 5.60
N ILE A 73 1.72 -4.73 5.00
CA ILE A 73 1.55 -4.31 3.61
C ILE A 73 1.76 -5.48 2.64
N ASN A 74 2.76 -6.34 2.90
CA ASN A 74 2.96 -7.54 2.09
C ASN A 74 1.79 -8.52 2.19
N THR A 75 1.22 -8.71 3.39
CA THR A 75 0.03 -9.53 3.62
C THR A 75 -1.17 -8.99 2.82
N ALA A 76 -1.47 -7.69 2.94
CA ALA A 76 -2.59 -7.06 2.26
C ALA A 76 -2.47 -7.14 0.72
N ILE A 77 -1.30 -6.83 0.16
CA ILE A 77 -1.11 -6.88 -1.30
C ILE A 77 -1.17 -8.32 -1.82
N SER A 78 -0.64 -9.28 -1.05
CA SER A 78 -0.76 -10.69 -1.40
C SER A 78 -2.22 -11.14 -1.38
N TYR A 79 -2.97 -10.79 -0.33
CA TYR A 79 -4.40 -11.05 -0.22
C TYR A 79 -5.16 -10.55 -1.46
N GLN A 80 -4.95 -9.28 -1.86
CA GLN A 80 -5.60 -8.73 -3.06
C GLN A 80 -5.23 -9.48 -4.34
N ARG A 81 -3.97 -9.87 -4.50
CA ARG A 81 -3.53 -10.64 -5.67
C ARG A 81 -4.24 -12.00 -5.72
N TYR A 82 -4.35 -12.70 -4.60
CA TYR A 82 -5.06 -13.98 -4.52
C TYR A 82 -6.57 -13.79 -4.75
N ALA A 83 -7.20 -12.79 -4.15
CA ALA A 83 -8.62 -12.49 -4.35
C ALA A 83 -8.93 -12.25 -5.85
N ARG A 84 -8.12 -11.43 -6.52
CA ARG A 84 -8.24 -11.17 -7.97
C ARG A 84 -8.06 -12.44 -8.80
N MET A 85 -7.08 -13.29 -8.46
CA MET A 85 -6.87 -14.56 -9.17
C MET A 85 -8.07 -15.51 -8.99
N ARG A 86 -8.69 -15.54 -7.81
CA ARG A 86 -9.91 -16.35 -7.57
C ARG A 86 -11.09 -15.83 -8.37
N GLU A 87 -11.26 -14.51 -8.43
CA GLU A 87 -12.31 -13.88 -9.22
C GLU A 87 -12.13 -14.16 -10.71
N VAL A 88 -10.92 -13.97 -11.26
CA VAL A 88 -10.58 -14.31 -12.65
C VAL A 88 -10.80 -15.81 -12.91
N GLY A 89 -10.42 -16.69 -11.98
CA GLY A 89 -10.68 -18.12 -12.08
C GLY A 89 -12.17 -18.48 -12.08
N GLN A 90 -13.00 -17.75 -11.32
CA GLN A 90 -14.45 -17.90 -11.32
C GLN A 90 -15.10 -17.37 -12.61
N VAL A 91 -14.61 -16.25 -13.14
CA VAL A 91 -15.07 -15.67 -14.41
C VAL A 91 -14.68 -16.56 -15.59
N LEU A 92 -13.44 -17.07 -15.64
CA LEU A 92 -12.98 -18.04 -16.64
C LEU A 92 -13.79 -19.36 -16.58
N ARG A 93 -14.17 -19.81 -15.37
CA ARG A 93 -15.08 -20.95 -15.17
C ARG A 93 -16.53 -20.65 -15.57
N ARG A 94 -16.92 -19.38 -15.64
CA ARG A 94 -18.28 -18.90 -15.98
C ARG A 94 -18.38 -18.32 -17.39
N MET A 95 -17.43 -18.60 -18.30
CA MET A 95 -17.55 -18.14 -19.70
C MET A 95 -18.90 -18.59 -20.27
N GLY A 96 -19.82 -17.62 -20.37
CA GLY A 96 -21.25 -17.82 -20.54
C GLY A 96 -22.17 -16.76 -19.90
N ARG A 97 -21.71 -15.87 -19.00
CA ARG A 97 -22.51 -14.71 -18.52
C ARG A 97 -21.67 -13.49 -18.12
N PRO A 98 -22.20 -12.26 -18.28
CA PRO A 98 -21.48 -11.04 -17.89
C PRO A 98 -21.27 -10.99 -16.37
N ALA A 99 -20.09 -10.52 -15.95
CA ALA A 99 -19.80 -10.27 -14.56
C ALA A 99 -20.64 -9.09 -14.03
N PRO A 100 -21.14 -9.14 -12.77
CA PRO A 100 -21.82 -8.00 -12.18
C PRO A 100 -20.82 -6.87 -11.90
N PRO A 101 -21.27 -5.60 -11.96
CA PRO A 101 -20.40 -4.46 -11.67
C PRO A 101 -20.00 -4.46 -10.19
N SER A 102 -18.70 -4.31 -9.92
CA SER A 102 -18.21 -4.00 -8.57
C SER A 102 -18.67 -2.59 -8.19
N ASP A 103 -19.33 -2.46 -7.04
CA ASP A 103 -19.88 -1.22 -6.49
C ASP A 103 -18.79 -0.14 -6.32
N PRO A 104 -18.85 1.00 -7.05
CA PRO A 104 -17.92 2.10 -6.91
C PRO A 104 -18.44 3.08 -5.86
N GLY A 105 -18.29 2.73 -4.58
CA GLY A 105 -18.98 3.45 -3.50
C GLY A 105 -18.26 3.51 -2.15
N ALA A 106 -16.95 3.76 -2.09
CA ALA A 106 -16.32 4.27 -0.86
C ALA A 106 -14.96 4.95 -1.09
N LEU A 107 -14.88 6.24 -0.72
CA LEU A 107 -13.67 7.07 -0.58
C LEU A 107 -13.03 7.62 -1.87
N ALA A 108 -13.69 8.60 -2.51
CA ALA A 108 -13.35 9.09 -3.85
C ALA A 108 -12.10 9.99 -4.00
N GLU A 109 -11.33 10.36 -2.97
CA GLU A 109 -10.12 11.22 -3.18
C GLU A 109 -8.84 10.68 -2.51
N ARG A 110 -8.95 9.76 -1.54
CA ARG A 110 -7.83 8.93 -1.05
C ARG A 110 -7.53 7.72 -1.97
N SER A 111 -8.37 7.52 -2.99
CA SER A 111 -8.49 6.35 -3.85
C SER A 111 -7.33 6.16 -4.83
N ASP A 112 -6.83 7.22 -5.46
CA ASP A 112 -5.92 7.10 -6.62
C ASP A 112 -4.56 6.50 -6.27
N LEU A 113 -3.93 6.96 -5.18
CA LEU A 113 -2.62 6.46 -4.77
C LEU A 113 -2.71 4.98 -4.38
N PHE A 114 -3.66 4.60 -3.52
CA PHE A 114 -3.80 3.22 -3.10
C PHE A 114 -4.26 2.31 -4.24
N ASN A 115 -5.14 2.78 -5.14
CA ASN A 115 -5.47 2.06 -6.37
C ASN A 115 -4.26 1.84 -7.28
N ALA A 116 -3.39 2.85 -7.41
CA ALA A 116 -2.16 2.71 -8.20
C ALA A 116 -1.15 1.79 -7.50
N LEU A 117 -1.06 1.82 -6.15
CA LEU A 117 -0.23 0.92 -5.36
C LEU A 117 -0.65 -0.55 -5.52
N ARG A 118 -1.95 -0.84 -5.64
CA ARG A 118 -2.49 -2.20 -5.91
C ARG A 118 -1.97 -2.79 -7.22
N LYS A 119 -1.57 -1.94 -8.17
CA LYS A 119 -1.02 -2.37 -9.47
C LYS A 119 0.49 -2.64 -9.42
N LEU A 120 1.17 -2.34 -8.31
CA LEU A 120 2.60 -2.61 -8.15
C LEU A 120 2.86 -3.99 -7.54
N PRO A 121 4.05 -4.58 -7.78
CA PRO A 121 4.55 -5.69 -6.97
C PRO A 121 4.59 -5.33 -5.48
N ALA A 122 4.22 -6.27 -4.60
CA ALA A 122 4.13 -6.06 -3.15
C ALA A 122 5.35 -5.36 -2.54
N LYS A 123 6.55 -5.81 -2.88
CA LYS A 123 7.81 -5.23 -2.38
C LYS A 123 8.01 -3.76 -2.79
N GLN A 124 7.51 -3.35 -3.96
CA GLN A 124 7.60 -1.97 -4.46
C GLN A 124 6.58 -1.07 -3.78
N ALA A 125 5.33 -1.52 -3.67
CA ALA A 125 4.30 -0.78 -2.96
C ALA A 125 4.63 -0.63 -1.46
N ALA A 126 5.14 -1.68 -0.81
CA ALA A 126 5.62 -1.61 0.57
C ALA A 126 6.70 -0.52 0.75
N ALA A 127 7.69 -0.45 -0.15
CA ALA A 127 8.71 0.60 -0.09
C ALA A 127 8.11 2.01 -0.24
N ILE A 128 7.15 2.20 -1.15
CA ILE A 128 6.47 3.50 -1.34
C ILE A 128 5.67 3.90 -0.09
N VAL A 129 4.87 2.99 0.47
CA VAL A 129 4.06 3.28 1.67
C VAL A 129 4.96 3.59 2.86
N LEU A 130 5.98 2.77 3.12
CA LEU A 130 6.93 3.02 4.20
C LEU A 130 7.63 4.39 4.07
N ARG A 131 8.02 4.79 2.85
CA ARG A 131 8.71 6.06 2.62
C ARG A 131 7.78 7.27 2.67
N HIS A 132 6.64 7.20 1.99
CA HIS A 132 5.81 8.36 1.70
C HIS A 132 4.59 8.49 2.60
N HIS A 133 4.11 7.38 3.18
CA HIS A 133 3.01 7.41 4.14
C HIS A 133 3.51 7.49 5.59
N HIS A 134 4.53 6.70 5.93
CA HIS A 134 5.09 6.66 7.29
C HIS A 134 6.35 7.51 7.48
N GLY A 135 6.95 8.01 6.40
CA GLY A 135 8.12 8.92 6.49
C GLY A 135 9.44 8.22 6.86
N TYR A 136 9.53 6.89 6.79
CA TYR A 136 10.75 6.18 7.15
C TYR A 136 11.90 6.51 6.19
N THR A 137 13.11 6.65 6.73
CA THR A 137 14.33 6.87 5.94
C THR A 137 14.71 5.65 5.12
N ASN A 138 15.51 5.83 4.06
CA ASN A 138 15.98 4.70 3.24
C ASN A 138 16.72 3.65 4.07
N ARG A 139 17.53 4.08 5.05
CA ARG A 139 18.22 3.21 6.00
C ARG A 139 17.25 2.39 6.86
N GLN A 140 16.22 3.02 7.44
CA GLN A 140 15.21 2.29 8.24
C GLN A 140 14.41 1.32 7.38
N ILE A 141 14.07 1.71 6.14
CA ILE A 141 13.40 0.83 5.19
C ILE A 141 14.30 -0.34 4.80
N ALA A 142 15.60 -0.10 4.60
CA ALA A 142 16.58 -1.13 4.25
C ALA A 142 16.64 -2.23 5.31
N ALA A 143 16.79 -1.82 6.57
CA ALA A 143 16.76 -2.70 7.72
C ALA A 143 15.40 -3.42 7.86
N ALA A 144 14.27 -2.69 7.82
CA ALA A 144 12.95 -3.30 7.91
C ALA A 144 12.71 -4.33 6.80
N LEU A 145 13.14 -4.06 5.57
CA LEU A 145 12.97 -4.94 4.41
C LEU A 145 14.04 -6.03 4.28
N ASP A 146 15.08 -6.02 5.13
CA ASP A 146 16.26 -6.90 5.05
C ASP A 146 16.93 -6.86 3.66
N ILE A 147 17.21 -5.65 3.16
CA ILE A 147 17.87 -5.42 1.86
C ILE A 147 18.86 -4.26 1.94
N PRO A 148 19.84 -4.16 1.01
CA PRO A 148 20.75 -3.02 0.96
C PRO A 148 20.02 -1.68 0.74
N GLU A 149 20.52 -0.60 1.35
CA GLU A 149 19.95 0.75 1.20
C GLU A 149 19.92 1.22 -0.27
N ARG A 150 20.97 0.87 -1.05
CA ARG A 150 20.99 1.09 -2.50
C ARG A 150 19.82 0.42 -3.22
N THR A 151 19.42 -0.77 -2.77
CA THR A 151 18.27 -1.51 -3.30
C THR A 151 16.96 -0.82 -2.94
N VAL A 152 16.86 -0.18 -1.78
CA VAL A 152 15.70 0.66 -1.44
C VAL A 152 15.58 1.83 -2.42
N ALA A 153 16.68 2.54 -2.67
CA ALA A 153 16.69 3.69 -3.56
C ALA A 153 16.28 3.31 -5.00
N SER A 154 16.86 2.24 -5.55
CA SER A 154 16.49 1.76 -6.89
C SER A 154 15.05 1.24 -6.94
N ARG A 155 14.58 0.55 -5.89
CA ARG A 155 13.20 0.06 -5.81
C ARG A 155 12.19 1.20 -5.76
N LEU A 156 12.48 2.26 -4.99
CA LEU A 156 11.65 3.47 -4.93
C LEU A 156 11.61 4.18 -6.28
N ALA A 157 12.76 4.32 -6.97
CA ALA A 157 12.82 4.93 -8.30
C ALA A 157 11.95 4.16 -9.31
N THR A 158 12.12 2.84 -9.40
CA THR A 158 11.32 1.98 -10.28
C THR A 158 9.83 2.00 -9.93
N ALA A 159 9.49 2.02 -8.65
CA ALA A 159 8.11 2.10 -8.20
C ALA A 159 7.45 3.44 -8.59
N LYS A 160 8.17 4.57 -8.39
CA LYS A 160 7.71 5.91 -8.81
C LYS A 160 7.50 5.99 -10.32
N GLU A 161 8.41 5.44 -11.11
CA GLU A 161 8.29 5.43 -12.56
C GLU A 161 7.05 4.64 -13.03
N ARG A 162 6.81 3.47 -12.43
CA ARG A 162 5.59 2.69 -12.71
C ARG A 162 4.32 3.42 -12.31
N LEU A 163 4.30 4.06 -11.14
CA LEU A 163 3.15 4.86 -10.70
C LEU A 163 2.89 6.02 -11.66
N ARG A 164 3.93 6.71 -12.14
CA ARG A 164 3.78 7.79 -13.14
C ARG A 164 3.11 7.29 -14.42
N ARG A 165 3.52 6.14 -14.94
CA ARG A 165 2.90 5.55 -16.14
C ARG A 165 1.44 5.19 -15.88
N LEU A 166 1.17 4.47 -14.79
CA LEU A 166 -0.18 4.06 -14.40
C LEU A 166 -1.15 5.24 -14.17
N LEU A 167 -0.65 6.38 -13.71
CA LEU A 167 -1.44 7.59 -13.47
C LEU A 167 -1.58 8.47 -14.72
N ARG A 168 -0.63 8.40 -15.67
CA ARG A 168 -0.75 9.06 -16.98
C ARG A 168 -1.76 8.35 -17.87
N ASP A 169 -1.80 7.03 -17.80
CA ASP A 169 -2.70 6.18 -18.60
C ASP A 169 -4.09 6.02 -17.95
N ASP A 170 -4.41 6.77 -16.89
CA ASP A 170 -5.73 6.74 -16.26
C ASP A 170 -6.72 7.60 -17.07
N PRO A 171 -7.69 7.00 -17.80
CA PRO A 171 -8.63 7.73 -18.64
C PRO A 171 -9.49 8.73 -17.86
N ARG A 172 -9.61 8.59 -16.53
CA ARG A 172 -10.34 9.56 -15.69
C ARG A 172 -9.64 10.93 -15.59
N ARG A 173 -8.32 11.00 -15.83
CA ARG A 173 -7.55 12.26 -15.81
C ARG A 173 -7.45 12.94 -17.18
N GLY A 174 -7.73 12.21 -18.27
CA GLY A 174 -7.70 12.74 -19.64
C GLY A 174 -8.83 13.72 -20.01
N GLY A 175 -9.86 13.86 -19.17
CA GLY A 175 -11.03 14.70 -19.44
C GLY A 175 -10.97 16.14 -18.92
N GLN A 176 -9.99 16.52 -18.08
CA GLN A 176 -9.91 17.86 -17.48
C GLN A 176 -8.95 18.83 -18.18
N ALA A 177 -8.18 18.39 -19.18
CA ALA A 177 -7.17 19.23 -19.85
C ALA A 177 -7.66 19.93 -21.14
N GLY A 178 -8.99 20.06 -21.35
CA GLY A 178 -9.56 20.51 -22.63
C GLY A 178 -10.61 21.63 -22.55
N MET A 179 -10.74 22.37 -21.44
CA MET A 179 -11.71 23.46 -21.35
C MET A 179 -11.06 24.69 -20.73
N GLY A 180 -10.31 25.42 -21.56
CA GLY A 180 -9.55 26.59 -21.11
C GLY A 180 -8.75 27.25 -22.23
N THR A 181 -9.37 27.50 -23.38
CA THR A 181 -8.92 28.57 -24.27
C THR A 181 -10.14 29.41 -24.60
N LEU A 182 -10.20 30.56 -23.94
CA LEU A 182 -11.03 31.71 -24.28
C LEU A 182 -10.71 32.10 -25.73
N ALA A 183 -11.73 32.13 -26.57
CA ALA A 183 -11.76 32.96 -27.76
C ALA A 183 -12.92 33.94 -27.55
N GLU A 184 -12.63 35.03 -26.85
CA GLU A 184 -13.34 36.29 -27.06
C GLU A 184 -12.94 36.76 -28.46
N ASP A 185 -13.90 36.82 -29.38
CA ASP A 185 -13.88 37.81 -30.45
C ASP A 185 -15.24 37.88 -31.15
N SER A 186 -15.65 39.11 -31.44
CA SER A 186 -16.73 39.54 -32.35
C SER A 186 -18.14 39.70 -31.77
N VAL A 187 -18.39 40.89 -31.19
CA VAL A 187 -19.70 41.55 -31.26
C VAL A 187 -19.71 42.41 -32.53
N PRO A 188 -20.64 42.24 -33.48
CA PRO A 188 -20.81 43.19 -34.58
C PRO A 188 -21.59 44.41 -34.10
N THR A 189 -21.03 45.57 -34.40
CA THR A 189 -21.69 46.86 -34.37
C THR A 189 -22.82 46.90 -35.41
N ASP A 190 -24.03 47.26 -34.98
CA ASP A 190 -24.96 48.11 -35.74
C ASP A 190 -25.85 48.89 -34.76
#